data_AF-A2EZB2-F1
#
_entry.id   AF-A2EZB2-F1
#
_cell.length_a   1.000
_cell.length_b   1.000
_cell.length_c   1.000
_cell.angle_alpha   90.00
_cell.angle_beta   90.00
_cell.angle_gamma   90.00
#
_symmetry.space_group_name_H-M   'P 1'
#
loop_
_entity.id
_entity.type
_entity.pdbx_description
1 polymer ?
#
loop_
_entity_poly.entity_id
_entity_poly.type
_entity_poly.pdbx_seq_one_letter_code
_entity_poly.pdbx_strand_id
1 'polypeptide(L)'
;MCALVTKLGPMIEKSLSKFCLVEDLIWDITKEKYEDNLAELTKILSEKSFHKYILQTIRSAKKYRPAQNDILLLLTKALQNQIPIFTEILQDWTEFVPDEIESHAMTDDVGYFVQNRNSENDRKSFLLSALYGSINTFSFFMSNGAEFDNTVIKNAAIGGNLEIIKILIDKDVPIVAAIQNSIASHQNKVLDLIFENLEIDMKVSISDLFKRSNIRSISHLLAYSPNFSINNLKLIEFGIQMESIPLLKFFINKMKYSIPNDLAIHGKIYKTIFKAEEHRKEMLSYLISQGLNVKFIFEIEDTAYNPLALSIINKDQETGIFLIEQGANCNFVLVLKGKRYPMITLAAKYQLFSLINKLIPNVDINSPSYVSSPNNINRYKKNALIYSIKYSNISFCKMLLKHGADPNYSKLEYSPLCYCCKVSNFELFNYLFKFTGLFPGDLDENGKITHSPLSICIKNGNVEMIKLILDLGYDPSISIVNEADENEIDHLQYAKLFENQEIINIISQKMEIATKRNSFFKDSREEYFTQHSIFKDANESQLLDAVRAGCVVRVNIKIFPRSDIIEAFNKLMDAGVILELHNLE
;
A
#
# COMPACT_ATOMS: atom_id res chain seq x y z
N MET A 1 -11.59 25.58 33.39
CA MET A 1 -11.29 24.15 33.16
C MET A 1 -12.22 23.23 33.96
N CYS A 2 -12.40 23.39 35.30
CA CYS A 2 -13.33 22.56 36.12
C CYS A 2 -14.77 22.38 35.57
N ALA A 3 -15.34 23.37 34.87
CA ALA A 3 -16.70 23.26 34.30
C ALA A 3 -16.78 22.37 33.02
N LEU A 4 -15.65 22.15 32.34
CA LEU A 4 -15.58 21.24 31.17
C LEU A 4 -15.37 19.79 31.65
N VAL A 5 -14.61 19.63 32.73
CA VAL A 5 -14.29 18.37 33.42
C VAL A 5 -15.53 17.67 33.97
N THR A 6 -16.32 18.40 34.76
CA THR A 6 -17.58 17.89 35.36
C THR A 6 -18.61 17.48 34.31
N LYS A 7 -18.46 17.93 33.06
CA LYS A 7 -19.33 17.55 31.93
C LYS A 7 -18.77 16.44 31.06
N LEU A 8 -17.45 16.22 31.05
CA LEU A 8 -16.82 15.30 30.10
C LEU A 8 -16.96 13.83 30.51
N GLY A 9 -16.78 13.49 31.79
CA GLY A 9 -17.01 12.13 32.29
C GLY A 9 -18.41 11.63 31.93
N PRO A 10 -19.48 12.35 32.30
CA PRO A 10 -20.85 12.02 31.88
C PRO A 10 -21.05 11.99 30.35
N MET A 11 -20.33 12.83 29.60
CA MET A 11 -20.39 12.83 28.14
C MET A 11 -19.74 11.60 27.51
N ILE A 12 -18.63 11.11 28.07
CA ILE A 12 -17.98 9.85 27.68
C ILE A 12 -18.93 8.69 27.98
N GLU A 13 -19.41 8.58 29.21
CA GLU A 13 -20.36 7.54 29.62
C GLU A 13 -21.60 7.50 28.72
N LYS A 14 -22.09 8.66 28.29
CA LYS A 14 -23.25 8.73 27.40
C LYS A 14 -22.92 8.43 25.94
N SER A 15 -21.83 8.99 25.41
CA SER A 15 -21.53 8.95 23.97
C SER A 15 -20.75 7.70 23.55
N LEU A 16 -20.07 7.07 24.52
CA LEU A 16 -19.20 5.92 24.34
C LEU A 16 -19.58 4.78 25.32
N SER A 17 -20.86 4.74 25.73
CA SER A 17 -21.39 3.78 26.71
C SER A 17 -21.00 2.33 26.43
N LYS A 18 -21.00 1.89 25.16
CA LYS A 18 -20.57 0.55 24.79
C LYS A 18 -19.07 0.29 25.01
N PHE A 19 -18.21 1.28 24.78
CA PHE A 19 -16.77 1.16 25.05
C PHE A 19 -16.51 1.07 26.56
N CYS A 20 -17.18 1.94 27.31
CA CYS A 20 -17.24 1.92 28.77
C CYS A 20 -17.70 0.54 29.29
N LEU A 21 -18.79 0.00 28.74
CA LEU A 21 -19.28 -1.32 29.08
C LEU A 21 -18.25 -2.43 28.79
N VAL A 22 -17.59 -2.40 27.62
CA VAL A 22 -16.52 -3.37 27.30
C VAL A 22 -15.40 -3.34 28.34
N GLU A 23 -14.99 -2.14 28.78
CA GLU A 23 -14.00 -2.01 29.85
C GLU A 23 -14.49 -2.66 31.13
N ASP A 24 -15.73 -2.40 31.56
CA ASP A 24 -16.28 -2.95 32.80
C ASP A 24 -16.37 -4.48 32.75
N LEU A 25 -16.86 -5.04 31.63
CA LEU A 25 -17.02 -6.49 31.46
C LEU A 25 -15.69 -7.25 31.50
N ILE A 26 -14.60 -6.63 31.02
CA ILE A 26 -13.28 -7.28 30.97
C ILE A 26 -12.48 -7.01 32.24
N TRP A 27 -12.45 -5.77 32.70
CA TRP A 27 -11.67 -5.42 33.87
C TRP A 27 -12.33 -5.97 35.12
N ASP A 28 -13.64 -5.89 35.31
CA ASP A 28 -14.31 -6.40 36.53
C ASP A 28 -14.68 -7.88 36.48
N ILE A 29 -14.01 -8.66 35.61
CA ILE A 29 -14.28 -10.08 35.46
C ILE A 29 -13.91 -10.86 36.73
N THR A 30 -14.82 -11.74 37.13
CA THR A 30 -14.67 -12.68 38.24
C THR A 30 -15.31 -14.02 37.85
N LYS A 31 -15.12 -15.07 38.66
CA LYS A 31 -15.75 -16.37 38.41
C LYS A 31 -17.28 -16.27 38.40
N GLU A 32 -17.82 -15.44 39.29
CA GLU A 32 -19.27 -15.23 39.45
C GLU A 32 -19.89 -14.48 38.26
N LYS A 33 -19.16 -13.51 37.70
CA LYS A 33 -19.65 -12.67 36.60
C LYS A 33 -19.32 -13.23 35.21
N TYR A 34 -18.63 -14.37 35.14
CA TYR A 34 -18.07 -14.88 33.90
C TYR A 34 -19.13 -15.09 32.80
N GLU A 35 -20.21 -15.81 33.11
CA GLU A 35 -21.25 -16.15 32.13
C GLU A 35 -21.98 -14.89 31.62
N ASP A 36 -22.39 -14.00 32.54
CA ASP A 36 -23.06 -12.74 32.20
C ASP A 36 -22.16 -11.84 31.36
N ASN A 37 -20.88 -11.72 31.72
CA ASN A 37 -19.93 -10.89 30.99
C ASN A 37 -19.64 -11.46 29.60
N LEU A 38 -19.49 -12.78 29.48
CA LEU A 38 -19.29 -13.45 28.20
C LEU A 38 -20.50 -13.27 27.27
N ALA A 39 -21.71 -13.38 27.81
CA ALA A 39 -22.95 -13.20 27.04
C ALA A 39 -23.06 -11.79 26.46
N GLU A 40 -22.83 -10.75 27.29
CA GLU A 40 -22.92 -9.36 26.81
C GLU A 40 -21.76 -8.99 25.89
N LEU A 41 -20.53 -9.47 26.14
CA LEU A 41 -19.40 -9.29 25.21
C LEU A 41 -19.69 -9.96 23.86
N THR A 42 -20.28 -11.15 23.85
CA THR A 42 -20.69 -11.87 22.63
C THR A 42 -21.69 -11.05 21.81
N LYS A 43 -22.65 -10.40 22.48
CA LYS A 43 -23.61 -9.52 21.80
C LYS A 43 -22.93 -8.30 21.20
N ILE A 44 -21.98 -7.67 21.90
CA ILE A 44 -21.19 -6.54 21.39
C ILE A 44 -20.30 -6.97 20.22
N LEU A 45 -19.78 -8.20 20.23
CA LEU A 45 -18.96 -8.76 19.16
C LEU A 45 -19.70 -8.92 17.82
N SER A 46 -21.03 -8.82 17.79
CA SER A 46 -21.76 -8.69 16.52
C SER A 46 -21.37 -7.42 15.73
N GLU A 47 -20.86 -6.39 16.42
CA GLU A 47 -20.34 -5.15 15.83
C GLU A 47 -18.81 -5.24 15.63
N LYS A 48 -18.39 -5.42 14.38
CA LYS A 48 -16.99 -5.51 13.95
C LYS A 48 -16.08 -4.40 14.51
N SER A 49 -16.59 -3.17 14.63
CA SER A 49 -15.86 -2.03 15.19
C SER A 49 -15.36 -2.21 16.63
N PHE A 50 -15.85 -3.22 17.36
CA PHE A 50 -15.42 -3.52 18.73
C PHE A 50 -14.38 -4.65 18.82
N HIS A 51 -14.13 -5.40 17.73
CA HIS A 51 -13.23 -6.56 17.77
C HIS A 51 -11.83 -6.18 18.23
N LYS A 52 -11.24 -5.14 17.61
CA LYS A 52 -9.91 -4.63 17.98
C LYS A 52 -9.90 -3.99 19.37
N TYR A 53 -10.98 -3.31 19.76
CA TYR A 53 -11.09 -2.70 21.08
C TYR A 53 -11.10 -3.75 22.18
N ILE A 54 -11.96 -4.76 22.08
CA ILE A 54 -12.06 -5.89 23.02
C ILE A 54 -10.73 -6.62 23.11
N LEU A 55 -10.11 -6.96 21.96
CA LEU A 55 -8.80 -7.60 21.91
C LEU A 55 -7.74 -6.78 22.68
N GLN A 56 -7.69 -5.47 22.43
CA GLN A 56 -6.73 -4.58 23.09
C GLN A 56 -7.00 -4.45 24.60
N THR A 57 -8.27 -4.44 25.02
CA THR A 57 -8.66 -4.41 26.43
C THR A 57 -8.26 -5.71 27.14
N ILE A 58 -8.47 -6.88 26.53
CA ILE A 58 -8.01 -8.17 27.08
C ILE A 58 -6.49 -8.23 27.17
N ARG A 59 -5.74 -7.78 26.13
CA ARG A 59 -4.27 -7.68 26.18
C ARG A 59 -3.78 -6.89 27.37
N SER A 60 -4.48 -5.78 27.66
CA SER A 60 -4.16 -4.91 28.78
C SER A 60 -4.50 -5.58 30.11
N ALA A 61 -5.70 -6.16 30.25
CA ALA A 61 -6.13 -6.86 31.46
C ALA A 61 -5.21 -8.05 31.80
N LYS A 62 -4.85 -8.88 30.82
CA LYS A 62 -3.90 -10.00 30.96
C LYS A 62 -2.58 -9.57 31.61
N LYS A 63 -2.07 -8.39 31.24
CA LYS A 63 -0.79 -7.87 31.74
C LYS A 63 -0.86 -7.33 33.17
N TYR A 64 -2.00 -6.81 33.60
CA TYR A 64 -2.13 -6.08 34.86
C TYR A 64 -3.02 -6.76 35.90
N ARG A 65 -3.69 -7.86 35.56
CA ARG A 65 -4.50 -8.68 36.49
C ARG A 65 -4.06 -10.15 36.47
N PRO A 66 -2.85 -10.47 36.96
CA PRO A 66 -2.35 -11.84 36.98
C PRO A 66 -3.28 -12.80 37.76
N ALA A 67 -3.89 -12.34 38.86
CA ALA A 67 -4.85 -13.13 39.63
C ALA A 67 -6.12 -13.53 38.86
N GLN A 68 -6.46 -12.83 37.76
CA GLN A 68 -7.61 -13.15 36.91
C GLN A 68 -7.20 -13.81 35.58
N ASN A 69 -5.93 -14.21 35.44
CA ASN A 69 -5.38 -14.75 34.19
C ASN A 69 -6.18 -15.95 33.67
N ASP A 70 -6.52 -16.91 34.54
CA ASP A 70 -7.25 -18.13 34.15
C ASP A 70 -8.63 -17.82 33.58
N ILE A 71 -9.34 -16.88 34.19
CA ILE A 71 -10.69 -16.49 33.77
C ILE A 71 -10.62 -15.67 32.48
N LEU A 72 -9.62 -14.78 32.37
CA LEU A 72 -9.35 -14.05 31.13
C LEU A 72 -8.96 -15.01 29.99
N LEU A 73 -8.23 -16.10 30.28
CA LEU A 73 -7.89 -17.13 29.31
C LEU A 73 -9.14 -17.89 28.84
N LEU A 74 -10.01 -18.30 29.79
CA LEU A 74 -11.29 -18.94 29.48
C LEU A 74 -12.17 -18.03 28.62
N LEU A 75 -12.31 -16.76 29.02
CA LEU A 75 -13.05 -15.74 28.27
C LEU A 75 -12.49 -15.63 26.84
N THR A 76 -11.17 -15.47 26.71
CA THR A 76 -10.53 -15.27 25.40
C THR A 76 -10.72 -16.49 24.48
N LYS A 77 -10.62 -17.72 25.01
CA LYS A 77 -10.91 -18.94 24.26
C LYS A 77 -12.37 -18.99 23.80
N ALA A 78 -13.32 -18.58 24.65
CA ALA A 78 -14.73 -18.52 24.29
C ALA A 78 -15.01 -17.51 23.17
N LEU A 79 -14.40 -16.32 23.22
CA LEU A 79 -14.52 -15.30 22.17
C LEU A 79 -13.82 -15.72 20.87
N GLN A 80 -12.69 -16.42 20.95
CA GLN A 80 -11.96 -16.94 19.79
C GLN A 80 -12.81 -17.89 18.94
N ASN A 81 -13.61 -18.76 19.57
CA ASN A 81 -14.50 -19.68 18.87
C ASN A 81 -15.49 -18.96 17.95
N GLN A 82 -15.80 -17.70 18.24
CA GLN A 82 -16.68 -16.87 17.43
C GLN A 82 -15.92 -16.02 16.42
N ILE A 83 -14.79 -15.43 16.83
CA ILE A 83 -14.02 -14.48 16.01
C ILE A 83 -12.52 -14.83 16.06
N PRO A 84 -11.92 -15.23 14.92
CA PRO A 84 -10.53 -15.69 14.89
C PRO A 84 -9.46 -14.68 15.31
N ILE A 85 -9.75 -13.38 15.35
CA ILE A 85 -8.79 -12.32 15.73
C ILE A 85 -8.19 -12.53 17.13
N PHE A 86 -8.93 -13.20 18.03
CA PHE A 86 -8.46 -13.53 19.38
C PHE A 86 -7.41 -14.65 19.42
N THR A 87 -7.15 -15.32 18.29
CA THR A 87 -6.08 -16.32 18.20
C THR A 87 -4.71 -15.70 18.45
N GLU A 88 -4.50 -14.46 18.01
CA GLU A 88 -3.22 -13.76 18.12
C GLU A 88 -2.77 -13.59 19.58
N ILE A 89 -3.69 -13.27 20.50
CA ILE A 89 -3.36 -13.10 21.92
C ILE A 89 -3.13 -14.43 22.65
N LEU A 90 -3.70 -15.53 22.14
CA LEU A 90 -3.58 -16.86 22.73
C LEU A 90 -2.22 -17.51 22.45
N GLN A 91 -1.54 -17.15 21.36
CA GLN A 91 -0.21 -17.68 21.01
C GLN A 91 0.84 -17.36 22.09
N ASP A 92 0.75 -16.18 22.69
CA ASP A 92 1.67 -15.71 23.74
C ASP A 92 1.08 -15.86 25.15
N TRP A 93 0.09 -16.74 25.36
CA TRP A 93 -0.57 -16.87 26.66
C TRP A 93 0.16 -17.81 27.60
N THR A 94 0.66 -17.25 28.71
CA THR A 94 1.24 -17.99 29.82
C THR A 94 0.22 -18.09 30.95
N GLU A 95 -0.05 -19.31 31.41
CA GLU A 95 -0.83 -19.55 32.64
C GLU A 95 -0.12 -18.90 33.84
N PHE A 96 -0.90 -18.34 34.76
CA PHE A 96 -0.37 -17.72 35.97
C PHE A 96 -0.37 -18.76 37.09
N VAL A 97 0.80 -19.10 37.60
CA VAL A 97 0.97 -19.98 38.76
C VAL A 97 1.64 -19.17 39.87
N PRO A 98 0.90 -18.74 40.91
CA PRO A 98 1.49 -18.00 42.01
C PRO A 98 2.43 -18.91 42.80
N ASP A 99 3.57 -18.39 43.20
CA ASP A 99 4.42 -19.08 44.17
C ASP A 99 3.84 -18.99 45.59
N GLU A 100 4.45 -19.69 46.55
CA GLU A 100 3.96 -19.77 47.93
C GLU A 100 3.78 -18.38 48.56
N ILE A 101 4.78 -17.51 48.40
CA ILE A 101 4.75 -16.13 48.93
C ILE A 101 3.62 -15.34 48.27
N GLU A 102 3.48 -15.46 46.96
CA GLU A 102 2.44 -14.79 46.18
C GLU A 102 1.04 -15.26 46.59
N SER A 103 0.87 -16.56 46.83
CA SER A 103 -0.39 -17.16 47.31
C SER A 103 -0.81 -16.62 48.68
N HIS A 104 0.12 -16.55 49.66
CA HIS A 104 -0.19 -16.00 50.98
C HIS A 104 -0.39 -14.48 50.97
N ALA A 105 0.31 -13.76 50.08
CA ALA A 105 0.04 -12.35 49.85
C ALA A 105 -1.37 -12.16 49.27
N MET A 106 -1.78 -12.94 48.27
CA MET A 106 -3.13 -12.85 47.67
C MET A 106 -4.27 -13.08 48.68
N THR A 107 -4.04 -13.85 49.74
CA THR A 107 -5.04 -14.15 50.79
C THR A 107 -4.92 -13.28 52.04
N ASP A 108 -3.98 -12.33 52.07
CA ASP A 108 -3.65 -11.48 53.22
C ASP A 108 -3.32 -12.27 54.51
N ASP A 109 -2.63 -13.40 54.36
CA ASP A 109 -2.22 -14.27 55.46
C ASP A 109 -0.99 -13.74 56.20
N VAL A 110 -1.23 -12.80 57.11
CA VAL A 110 -0.17 -12.24 57.97
C VAL A 110 0.48 -13.31 58.84
N GLY A 111 -0.27 -14.34 59.24
CA GLY A 111 0.22 -15.40 60.12
C GLY A 111 1.40 -16.15 59.50
N TYR A 112 1.31 -16.44 58.21
CA TYR A 112 2.41 -17.03 57.43
C TYR A 112 3.68 -16.17 57.49
N PHE A 113 3.57 -14.86 57.23
CA PHE A 113 4.72 -13.95 57.19
C PHE A 113 5.33 -13.69 58.57
N VAL A 114 4.54 -13.80 59.64
CA VAL A 114 5.03 -13.75 61.02
C VAL A 114 5.86 -14.99 61.35
N GLN A 115 5.40 -16.18 60.93
CA GLN A 115 6.04 -17.46 61.26
C GLN A 115 7.26 -17.78 60.39
N ASN A 116 7.22 -17.43 59.11
CA ASN A 116 8.23 -17.78 58.11
C ASN A 116 9.08 -16.59 57.68
N ARG A 117 9.35 -15.65 58.61
CA ARG A 117 10.04 -14.40 58.28
C ARG A 117 11.45 -14.68 57.74
N ASN A 118 11.73 -14.19 56.54
CA ASN A 118 13.03 -14.28 55.89
C ASN A 118 13.39 -12.91 55.29
N SER A 119 14.49 -12.31 55.75
CA SER A 119 14.94 -10.98 55.30
C SER A 119 15.16 -10.89 53.78
N GLU A 120 15.46 -12.00 53.11
CA GLU A 120 15.61 -12.03 51.65
C GLU A 120 14.26 -11.88 50.92
N ASN A 121 13.16 -12.32 51.55
CA ASN A 121 11.82 -12.33 50.97
C ASN A 121 10.91 -11.20 51.48
N ASP A 122 11.21 -10.59 52.63
CA ASP A 122 10.42 -9.50 53.22
C ASP A 122 10.11 -8.39 52.19
N ARG A 123 11.09 -8.03 51.34
CA ARG A 123 10.90 -7.02 50.30
C ARG A 123 9.88 -7.45 49.25
N LYS A 124 9.98 -8.69 48.76
CA LYS A 124 9.06 -9.25 47.78
C LYS A 124 7.65 -9.33 48.36
N SER A 125 7.50 -9.85 49.57
CA SER A 125 6.22 -9.97 50.28
C SER A 125 5.54 -8.61 50.48
N PHE A 126 6.31 -7.58 50.83
CA PHE A 126 5.80 -6.20 50.95
C PHE A 126 5.35 -5.61 49.60
N LEU A 127 6.10 -5.86 48.53
CA LEU A 127 5.71 -5.43 47.18
C LEU A 127 4.44 -6.14 46.69
N LEU A 128 4.27 -7.42 47.04
CA LEU A 128 3.08 -8.21 46.68
C LEU A 128 1.87 -7.82 47.51
N SER A 129 2.02 -7.50 48.80
CA SER A 129 0.91 -7.00 49.61
C SER A 129 0.38 -5.66 49.10
N ALA A 130 1.27 -4.79 48.60
CA ALA A 130 0.87 -3.57 47.88
C ALA A 130 0.06 -3.88 46.60
N LEU A 131 0.51 -4.87 45.82
CA LEU A 131 -0.12 -5.27 44.56
C LEU A 131 -1.50 -5.90 44.78
N TYR A 132 -1.65 -6.79 45.75
CA TYR A 132 -2.89 -7.53 45.98
C TYR A 132 -3.86 -6.85 46.94
N GLY A 133 -3.44 -5.80 47.64
CA GLY A 133 -4.32 -5.11 48.59
C GLY A 133 -4.40 -5.79 49.93
N SER A 134 -3.36 -6.53 50.29
CA SER A 134 -3.25 -7.28 51.53
C SER A 134 -2.91 -6.31 52.65
N ILE A 135 -3.91 -5.56 53.11
CA ILE A 135 -3.74 -4.40 54.01
C ILE A 135 -3.06 -4.84 55.32
N ASN A 136 -3.42 -6.00 55.86
CA ASN A 136 -2.85 -6.46 57.12
C ASN A 136 -1.39 -6.85 56.94
N THR A 137 -1.07 -7.55 55.86
CA THR A 137 0.30 -7.95 55.49
C THR A 137 1.16 -6.73 55.19
N PHE A 138 0.61 -5.75 54.46
CA PHE A 138 1.25 -4.47 54.16
C PHE A 138 1.58 -3.71 55.45
N SER A 139 0.61 -3.58 56.35
CA SER A 139 0.76 -2.90 57.65
C SER A 139 1.76 -3.61 58.56
N PHE A 140 1.81 -4.94 58.53
CA PHE A 140 2.80 -5.75 59.24
C PHE A 140 4.23 -5.40 58.78
N PHE A 141 4.50 -5.42 57.47
CA PHE A 141 5.83 -5.08 56.96
C PHE A 141 6.20 -3.61 57.20
N MET A 142 5.24 -2.69 57.13
CA MET A 142 5.48 -1.30 57.53
C MET A 142 5.88 -1.16 59.00
N SER A 143 5.19 -1.86 59.90
CA SER A 143 5.51 -1.87 61.34
C SER A 143 6.89 -2.46 61.63
N ASN A 144 7.42 -3.26 60.70
CA ASN A 144 8.77 -3.83 60.74
C ASN A 144 9.81 -3.02 59.94
N GLY A 145 9.50 -1.78 59.56
CA GLY A 145 10.46 -0.84 58.97
C GLY A 145 10.69 -0.98 57.47
N ALA A 146 9.73 -1.52 56.71
CA ALA A 146 9.82 -1.58 55.26
C ALA A 146 9.90 -0.19 54.61
N GLU A 147 10.85 0.01 53.69
CA GLU A 147 11.05 1.29 52.99
C GLU A 147 10.12 1.47 51.78
N PHE A 148 9.74 2.72 51.53
CA PHE A 148 8.97 3.10 50.34
C PHE A 148 9.90 3.43 49.17
N ASP A 149 9.57 2.90 48.00
CA ASP A 149 10.17 3.30 46.73
C ASP A 149 9.08 3.42 45.65
N ASN A 150 9.48 3.78 44.44
CA ASN A 150 8.58 3.86 43.30
C ASN A 150 7.90 2.52 42.94
N THR A 151 8.48 1.38 43.34
CA THR A 151 7.96 0.04 43.07
C THR A 151 6.73 -0.24 43.94
N VAL A 152 6.74 0.17 45.21
CA VAL A 152 5.58 0.06 46.12
C VAL A 152 4.40 0.87 45.58
N ILE A 153 4.65 2.13 45.19
CA ILE A 153 3.65 3.03 44.61
C ILE A 153 3.06 2.44 43.34
N LYS A 154 3.92 1.92 42.45
CA LYS A 154 3.50 1.25 41.22
C LYS A 154 2.59 0.05 41.51
N ASN A 155 2.96 -0.82 42.45
CA ASN A 155 2.19 -2.02 42.76
C ASN A 155 0.83 -1.68 43.40
N ALA A 156 0.81 -0.75 44.36
CA ALA A 156 -0.44 -0.24 44.94
C ALA A 156 -1.38 0.35 43.87
N ALA A 157 -0.81 1.11 42.92
CA ALA A 157 -1.54 1.70 41.82
C ALA A 157 -2.07 0.67 40.81
N ILE A 158 -1.29 -0.37 40.50
CA ILE A 158 -1.72 -1.48 39.63
C ILE A 158 -2.86 -2.26 40.30
N GLY A 159 -2.69 -2.59 41.58
CA GLY A 159 -3.64 -3.32 42.40
C GLY A 159 -4.98 -2.62 42.59
N GLY A 160 -5.01 -1.29 42.53
CA GLY A 160 -6.24 -0.52 42.74
C GLY A 160 -6.62 -0.33 44.20
N ASN A 161 -5.66 -0.51 45.11
CA ASN A 161 -5.93 -0.61 46.54
C ASN A 161 -6.02 0.77 47.19
N LEU A 162 -7.24 1.32 47.24
CA LEU A 162 -7.49 2.69 47.75
C LEU A 162 -6.93 2.91 49.16
N GLU A 163 -7.08 1.95 50.06
CA GLU A 163 -6.57 2.07 51.43
C GLU A 163 -5.03 2.14 51.48
N ILE A 164 -4.34 1.33 50.67
CA ILE A 164 -2.87 1.41 50.58
C ILE A 164 -2.44 2.75 49.98
N ILE A 165 -3.15 3.26 48.97
CA ILE A 165 -2.87 4.58 48.41
C ILE A 165 -3.09 5.69 49.45
N LYS A 166 -4.17 5.64 50.24
CA LYS A 166 -4.40 6.59 51.36
C LYS A 166 -3.27 6.53 52.38
N ILE A 167 -2.84 5.33 52.77
CA ILE A 167 -1.70 5.14 53.68
C ILE A 167 -0.43 5.81 53.12
N LEU A 168 -0.18 5.69 51.81
CA LEU A 168 0.97 6.34 51.17
C LEU A 168 0.84 7.88 51.17
N ILE A 169 -0.37 8.42 50.95
CA ILE A 169 -0.66 9.86 51.02
C ILE A 169 -0.42 10.37 52.45
N ASP A 170 -0.97 9.69 53.46
CA ASP A 170 -0.85 10.06 54.88
C ASP A 170 0.61 10.05 55.39
N LYS A 171 1.51 9.35 54.66
CA LYS A 171 2.95 9.27 54.93
C LYS A 171 3.77 10.26 54.11
N ASP A 172 3.14 11.20 53.43
CA ASP A 172 3.77 12.19 52.55
C ASP A 172 4.62 11.56 51.42
N VAL A 173 4.27 10.34 50.97
CA VAL A 173 4.97 9.67 49.86
C VAL A 173 4.53 10.29 48.52
N PRO A 174 5.46 10.71 47.63
CA PRO A 174 5.10 11.29 46.33
C PRO A 174 4.45 10.27 45.37
N ILE A 175 3.12 10.20 45.36
CA ILE A 175 2.36 9.23 44.54
C ILE A 175 2.17 9.62 43.07
N VAL A 176 2.90 10.61 42.56
CA VAL A 176 2.86 11.02 41.13
C VAL A 176 3.10 9.82 40.19
N ALA A 177 3.97 8.89 40.60
CA ALA A 177 4.25 7.65 39.87
C ALA A 177 3.05 6.67 39.81
N ALA A 178 2.04 6.82 40.66
CA ALA A 178 0.84 5.98 40.66
C ALA A 178 -0.03 6.26 39.43
N ILE A 179 -0.11 7.50 38.94
CA ILE A 179 -1.07 7.91 37.90
C ILE A 179 -0.94 7.09 36.62
N GLN A 180 0.28 6.99 36.08
CA GLN A 180 0.53 6.24 34.85
C GLN A 180 0.17 4.75 35.02
N ASN A 181 0.42 4.21 36.21
CA ASN A 181 0.13 2.81 36.53
C ASN A 181 -1.37 2.58 36.74
N SER A 182 -2.09 3.49 37.42
CA SER A 182 -3.54 3.43 37.60
C SER A 182 -4.31 3.60 36.29
N ILE A 183 -3.87 4.52 35.42
CA ILE A 183 -4.36 4.59 34.04
C ILE A 183 -4.17 3.24 33.35
N ALA A 184 -2.98 2.67 33.53
CA ALA A 184 -2.57 1.47 32.83
C ALA A 184 -3.31 0.19 33.24
N SER A 185 -3.72 0.11 34.50
CA SER A 185 -4.45 -0.99 35.11
C SER A 185 -5.95 -0.70 35.26
N HIS A 186 -6.46 0.38 34.63
CA HIS A 186 -7.87 0.80 34.69
C HIS A 186 -8.40 1.08 36.10
N GLN A 187 -7.52 1.50 37.01
CA GLN A 187 -7.88 1.82 38.38
C GLN A 187 -8.37 3.27 38.49
N ASN A 188 -9.54 3.54 37.88
CA ASN A 188 -10.10 4.89 37.78
C ASN A 188 -10.44 5.50 39.16
N LYS A 189 -10.86 4.68 40.13
CA LYS A 189 -11.09 5.14 41.52
C LYS A 189 -9.81 5.62 42.22
N VAL A 190 -8.67 4.99 41.91
CA VAL A 190 -7.37 5.46 42.41
C VAL A 190 -7.01 6.78 41.76
N LEU A 191 -7.33 6.97 40.49
CA LEU A 191 -7.16 8.28 39.83
C LEU A 191 -8.03 9.35 40.48
N ASP A 192 -9.30 9.08 40.76
CA ASP A 192 -10.20 10.00 41.49
C ASP A 192 -9.57 10.45 42.80
N LEU A 193 -9.14 9.49 43.61
CA LEU A 193 -8.48 9.76 44.90
C LEU A 193 -7.20 10.60 44.74
N ILE A 194 -6.35 10.29 43.76
CA ILE A 194 -5.11 11.04 43.52
C ILE A 194 -5.41 12.49 43.16
N PHE A 195 -6.37 12.71 42.25
CA PHE A 195 -6.69 14.05 41.75
C PHE A 195 -7.49 14.89 42.74
N GLU A 196 -8.22 14.29 43.68
CA GLU A 196 -8.86 15.01 44.78
C GLU A 196 -7.86 15.56 45.80
N ASN A 197 -6.70 14.92 45.96
CA ASN A 197 -5.75 15.23 47.05
C ASN A 197 -4.49 15.98 46.59
N LEU A 198 -4.25 16.13 45.29
CA LEU A 198 -3.01 16.73 44.77
C LEU A 198 -3.28 17.73 43.63
N GLU A 199 -2.72 18.93 43.74
CA GLU A 199 -2.56 19.84 42.60
C GLU A 199 -1.36 19.39 41.76
N ILE A 200 -1.63 18.60 40.72
CA ILE A 200 -0.57 17.97 39.92
C ILE A 200 -0.40 18.71 38.59
N ASP A 201 0.73 19.38 38.41
CA ASP A 201 1.18 19.81 37.08
C ASP A 201 1.94 18.66 36.39
N MET A 202 1.21 17.86 35.61
CA MET A 202 1.79 16.70 34.94
C MET A 202 1.76 16.78 33.43
N LYS A 203 2.91 16.42 32.83
CA LYS A 203 3.06 16.08 31.42
C LYS A 203 2.77 14.59 31.20
N VAL A 204 1.49 14.18 31.16
CA VAL A 204 1.15 12.80 30.78
C VAL A 204 1.25 12.62 29.28
N SER A 205 2.02 11.63 28.83
CA SER A 205 1.97 11.20 27.43
C SER A 205 0.66 10.45 27.17
N ILE A 206 -0.19 11.06 26.37
CA ILE A 206 -1.47 10.53 25.88
C ILE A 206 -1.36 9.17 25.16
N SER A 207 -0.15 8.77 24.73
CA SER A 207 0.04 7.48 24.06
C SER A 207 -0.31 6.28 24.93
N ASP A 208 -0.14 6.40 26.24
CA ASP A 208 -0.28 5.25 27.13
C ASP A 208 -1.73 4.93 27.47
N LEU A 209 -2.63 5.90 27.31
CA LEU A 209 -4.09 5.72 27.47
C LEU A 209 -4.64 4.82 26.38
N PHE A 210 -4.31 5.15 25.14
CA PHE A 210 -4.86 4.57 23.94
C PHE A 210 -4.30 3.16 23.69
N LYS A 211 -3.03 2.95 24.04
CA LYS A 211 -2.46 1.59 24.05
C LYS A 211 -3.19 0.65 25.01
N ARG A 212 -4.06 1.14 25.88
CA ARG A 212 -4.61 0.35 26.99
C ARG A 212 -6.13 0.33 27.02
N SER A 213 -6.78 0.95 26.04
CA SER A 213 -8.24 1.02 25.94
C SER A 213 -8.93 1.59 27.19
N ASN A 214 -8.32 2.56 27.90
CA ASN A 214 -8.95 3.21 29.07
C ASN A 214 -9.57 4.56 28.66
N ILE A 215 -10.78 4.54 28.09
CA ILE A 215 -11.42 5.74 27.55
C ILE A 215 -11.90 6.68 28.65
N ARG A 216 -12.28 6.16 29.82
CA ARG A 216 -12.75 6.96 30.96
C ARG A 216 -11.67 7.87 31.50
N SER A 217 -10.42 7.40 31.52
CA SER A 217 -9.27 8.18 31.97
C SER A 217 -8.98 9.44 31.15
N ILE A 218 -9.56 9.58 29.94
CA ILE A 218 -9.51 10.81 29.15
C ILE A 218 -10.11 11.99 29.94
N SER A 219 -11.19 11.77 30.69
CA SER A 219 -11.82 12.82 31.50
C SER A 219 -10.91 13.35 32.59
N HIS A 220 -10.24 12.46 33.32
CA HIS A 220 -9.28 12.82 34.36
C HIS A 220 -8.07 13.58 33.79
N LEU A 221 -7.55 13.17 32.63
CA LEU A 221 -6.40 13.83 32.04
C LEU A 221 -6.69 15.22 31.49
N LEU A 222 -7.85 15.44 30.89
CA LEU A 222 -8.28 16.77 30.46
C LEU A 222 -8.54 17.71 31.64
N ALA A 223 -8.85 17.14 32.80
CA ALA A 223 -9.13 17.89 34.01
C ALA A 223 -7.91 18.40 34.72
N TYR A 224 -6.88 17.56 34.77
CA TYR A 224 -5.76 17.74 35.67
C TYR A 224 -4.41 17.77 34.94
N SER A 225 -4.40 17.82 33.60
CA SER A 225 -3.21 18.14 32.80
C SER A 225 -3.43 19.46 32.06
N PRO A 226 -2.92 20.59 32.58
CA PRO A 226 -3.10 21.91 31.95
C PRO A 226 -2.47 22.01 30.55
N ASN A 227 -1.57 21.08 30.21
CA ASN A 227 -0.91 20.97 28.91
C ASN A 227 -1.59 19.97 27.95
N PHE A 228 -2.67 19.30 28.35
CA PHE A 228 -3.43 18.45 27.45
C PHE A 228 -4.14 19.33 26.41
N SER A 229 -3.58 19.37 25.20
CA SER A 229 -4.27 19.94 24.05
C SER A 229 -5.27 18.92 23.52
N ILE A 230 -6.54 19.33 23.44
CA ILE A 230 -7.57 18.61 22.70
C ILE A 230 -7.10 18.29 21.28
N ASN A 231 -6.25 19.14 20.67
CA ASN A 231 -5.69 18.95 19.34
C ASN A 231 -4.50 17.97 19.34
N ASN A 232 -4.69 16.78 19.93
CA ASN A 232 -3.69 15.72 19.92
C ASN A 232 -3.98 14.68 18.84
N LEU A 233 -3.12 14.58 17.81
CA LEU A 233 -3.23 13.60 16.73
C LEU A 233 -3.38 12.15 17.23
N LYS A 234 -2.83 11.81 18.41
CA LYS A 234 -2.95 10.46 18.98
C LYS A 234 -4.40 10.02 19.20
N LEU A 235 -5.34 10.95 19.40
CA LEU A 235 -6.78 10.66 19.47
C LEU A 235 -7.29 10.08 18.14
N ILE A 236 -6.91 10.71 17.03
CA ILE A 236 -7.29 10.27 15.69
C ILE A 236 -6.58 8.97 15.33
N GLU A 237 -5.28 8.85 15.62
CA GLU A 237 -4.54 7.61 15.40
C GLU A 237 -5.17 6.44 16.17
N PHE A 238 -5.61 6.65 17.42
CA PHE A 238 -6.30 5.63 18.20
C PHE A 238 -7.64 5.22 17.58
N GLY A 239 -8.48 6.19 17.20
CA GLY A 239 -9.75 5.89 16.54
C GLY A 239 -9.57 5.08 15.24
N ILE A 240 -8.51 5.36 14.48
CA ILE A 240 -8.14 4.61 13.28
C ILE A 240 -7.61 3.21 13.63
N GLN A 241 -6.72 3.09 14.63
CA GLN A 241 -6.15 1.80 15.06
C GLN A 241 -7.21 0.84 15.60
N MET A 242 -8.23 1.38 16.27
CA MET A 242 -9.40 0.64 16.72
C MET A 242 -10.43 0.42 15.61
N GLU A 243 -10.20 0.98 14.41
CA GLU A 243 -11.09 0.92 13.25
C GLU A 243 -12.53 1.37 13.57
N SER A 244 -12.62 2.43 14.39
CA SER A 244 -13.86 2.83 15.04
C SER A 244 -14.29 4.24 14.65
N ILE A 245 -15.29 4.30 13.77
CA ILE A 245 -15.96 5.55 13.38
C ILE A 245 -16.63 6.24 14.59
N PRO A 246 -17.28 5.53 15.53
CA PRO A 246 -17.80 6.16 16.75
C PRO A 246 -16.74 6.91 17.56
N LEU A 247 -15.54 6.31 17.74
CA LEU A 247 -14.42 6.98 18.43
C LEU A 247 -13.96 8.22 17.67
N LEU A 248 -13.77 8.13 16.36
CA LEU A 248 -13.41 9.28 15.52
C LEU A 248 -14.44 10.41 15.63
N LYS A 249 -15.74 10.07 15.54
CA LYS A 249 -16.84 11.05 15.68
C LYS A 249 -16.87 11.69 17.06
N PHE A 250 -16.58 10.93 18.12
CA PHE A 250 -16.51 11.47 19.47
C PHE A 250 -15.34 12.47 19.59
N PHE A 251 -14.13 12.10 19.17
CA PHE A 251 -12.97 12.97 19.27
C PHE A 251 -13.11 14.24 18.42
N ILE A 252 -13.59 14.14 17.19
CA ILE A 252 -13.74 15.31 16.32
C ILE A 252 -14.92 16.18 16.76
N ASN A 253 -16.12 15.61 16.92
CA ASN A 253 -17.32 16.43 17.12
C ASN A 253 -17.55 16.83 18.59
N LYS A 254 -17.33 15.90 19.53
CA LYS A 254 -17.64 16.13 20.95
C LYS A 254 -16.47 16.76 21.69
N MET A 255 -15.25 16.29 21.43
CA MET A 255 -14.05 16.93 21.97
C MET A 255 -13.62 18.15 21.15
N LYS A 256 -14.18 18.40 19.96
CA LYS A 256 -13.85 19.53 19.08
C LYS A 256 -12.40 19.49 18.57
N TYR A 257 -11.84 18.30 18.35
CA TYR A 257 -10.56 18.17 17.65
C TYR A 257 -10.71 18.67 16.21
N SER A 258 -9.86 19.60 15.79
CA SER A 258 -9.73 20.02 14.40
C SER A 258 -8.48 19.39 13.80
N ILE A 259 -8.60 18.75 12.63
CA ILE A 259 -7.45 18.23 11.88
C ILE A 259 -6.64 19.45 11.41
N PRO A 260 -5.44 19.71 11.96
CA PRO A 260 -4.65 20.85 11.54
C PRO A 260 -4.18 20.66 10.09
N ASN A 261 -4.19 21.73 9.33
CA ASN A 261 -3.71 21.75 7.95
C ASN A 261 -2.18 21.70 7.87
N ASP A 262 -1.60 20.56 8.28
CA ASP A 262 -0.16 20.32 8.41
C ASP A 262 0.23 19.03 7.68
N LEU A 263 1.30 19.11 6.87
CA LEU A 263 1.73 18.01 6.00
C LEU A 263 2.16 16.77 6.80
N ALA A 264 2.87 16.95 7.91
CA ALA A 264 3.37 15.84 8.73
C ALA A 264 2.22 15.15 9.46
N ILE A 265 1.23 15.90 9.94
CA ILE A 265 0.02 15.37 10.57
C ILE A 265 -0.80 14.57 9.55
N HIS A 266 -1.05 15.12 8.36
CA HIS A 266 -1.80 14.41 7.33
C HIS A 266 -1.07 13.12 6.92
N GLY A 267 0.25 13.18 6.75
CA GLY A 267 1.06 12.00 6.44
C GLY A 267 0.96 10.90 7.50
N LYS A 268 0.95 11.24 8.79
CA LYS A 268 0.73 10.28 9.88
C LYS A 268 -0.68 9.68 9.87
N ILE A 269 -1.71 10.49 9.60
CA ILE A 269 -3.09 10.00 9.47
C ILE A 269 -3.18 9.01 8.31
N TYR A 270 -2.65 9.35 7.13
CA TYR A 270 -2.63 8.45 5.98
C TYR A 270 -1.80 7.17 6.26
N LYS A 271 -0.61 7.29 6.86
CA LYS A 271 0.20 6.12 7.25
C LYS A 271 -0.55 5.19 8.20
N THR A 272 -1.39 5.74 9.08
CA THR A 272 -2.17 4.96 10.04
C THR A 272 -3.40 4.34 9.41
N ILE A 273 -4.15 5.08 8.57
CA ILE A 273 -5.38 4.56 7.95
C ILE A 273 -5.14 3.45 6.94
N PHE A 274 -3.99 3.45 6.25
CA PHE A 274 -3.63 2.37 5.34
C PHE A 274 -3.22 1.07 6.06
N LYS A 275 -3.05 1.10 7.40
CA LYS A 275 -2.89 -0.11 8.22
C LYS A 275 -4.23 -0.69 8.67
N ALA A 276 -5.33 0.07 8.55
CA ALA A 276 -6.65 -0.42 8.91
C ALA A 276 -7.14 -1.47 7.91
N GLU A 277 -7.63 -2.60 8.40
CA GLU A 277 -8.10 -3.74 7.62
C GLU A 277 -9.58 -3.58 7.25
N GLU A 278 -10.39 -3.03 8.15
CA GLU A 278 -11.81 -2.80 7.97
C GLU A 278 -12.15 -1.30 8.02
N HIS A 279 -13.36 -0.96 7.51
CA HIS A 279 -13.94 0.39 7.54
C HIS A 279 -13.07 1.53 6.95
N ARG A 280 -11.97 1.20 6.25
CA ARG A 280 -11.00 2.18 5.75
C ARG A 280 -11.67 3.28 4.93
N LYS A 281 -12.50 2.90 3.95
CA LYS A 281 -13.21 3.85 3.08
C LYS A 281 -14.14 4.78 3.87
N GLU A 282 -14.86 4.24 4.85
CA GLU A 282 -15.79 5.00 5.69
C GLU A 282 -15.06 5.97 6.62
N MET A 283 -13.99 5.50 7.27
CA MET A 283 -13.12 6.34 8.10
C MET A 283 -12.47 7.44 7.26
N LEU A 284 -11.97 7.11 6.07
CA LEU A 284 -11.33 8.06 5.16
C LEU A 284 -12.33 9.11 4.68
N SER A 285 -13.54 8.69 4.28
CA SER A 285 -14.64 9.57 3.92
C SER A 285 -14.99 10.54 5.04
N TYR A 286 -15.12 10.02 6.27
CA TYR A 286 -15.37 10.85 7.43
C TYR A 286 -14.22 11.84 7.66
N LEU A 287 -12.97 11.40 7.73
CA LEU A 287 -11.83 12.29 7.98
C LEU A 287 -11.66 13.37 6.89
N ILE A 288 -11.89 13.03 5.62
CA ILE A 288 -11.89 14.00 4.51
C ILE A 288 -12.98 15.05 4.73
N SER A 289 -14.19 14.65 5.13
CA SER A 289 -15.27 15.59 5.47
C SER A 289 -14.93 16.53 6.65
N GLN A 290 -13.94 16.15 7.47
CA GLN A 290 -13.47 16.92 8.63
C GLN A 290 -12.18 17.70 8.33
N GLY A 291 -11.72 17.74 7.08
CA GLY A 291 -10.57 18.55 6.63
C GLY A 291 -9.30 17.76 6.28
N LEU A 292 -9.31 16.43 6.29
CA LEU A 292 -8.17 15.64 5.80
C LEU A 292 -7.97 15.88 4.30
N ASN A 293 -6.85 16.50 3.94
CA ASN A 293 -6.59 16.96 2.58
C ASN A 293 -6.07 15.82 1.69
N VAL A 294 -6.87 15.48 0.67
CA VAL A 294 -6.60 14.44 -0.32
C VAL A 294 -5.55 14.80 -1.38
N LYS A 295 -5.24 16.09 -1.54
CA LYS A 295 -4.31 16.60 -2.54
C LYS A 295 -2.88 16.74 -2.01
N PHE A 296 -2.68 16.59 -0.70
CA PHE A 296 -1.39 16.79 -0.07
C PHE A 296 -0.35 15.76 -0.44
N ILE A 297 0.89 16.22 -0.44
CA ILE A 297 2.09 15.39 -0.52
C ILE A 297 2.74 15.45 0.86
N PHE A 298 3.07 14.29 1.41
CA PHE A 298 3.69 14.15 2.72
C PHE A 298 4.84 13.16 2.64
N GLU A 299 5.74 13.21 3.61
CA GLU A 299 6.92 12.34 3.63
C GLU A 299 6.77 11.19 4.63
N ILE A 300 7.17 10.01 4.20
CA ILE A 300 7.32 8.82 5.06
C ILE A 300 8.73 8.28 4.80
N GLU A 301 9.58 8.26 5.84
CA GLU A 301 10.94 7.68 5.76
C GLU A 301 11.71 8.26 4.54
N ASP A 302 11.76 9.59 4.47
CA ASP A 302 12.41 10.39 3.41
C ASP A 302 11.87 10.16 1.98
N THR A 303 10.72 9.50 1.85
CA THR A 303 10.03 9.31 0.58
C THR A 303 8.75 10.12 0.55
N ALA A 304 8.60 10.97 -0.47
CA ALA A 304 7.37 11.72 -0.70
C ALA A 304 6.25 10.80 -1.24
N TYR A 305 5.06 10.91 -0.65
CA TYR A 305 3.84 10.22 -1.05
C TYR A 305 2.70 11.21 -1.17
N ASN A 306 1.75 10.90 -2.04
CA ASN A 306 0.38 11.38 -1.89
C ASN A 306 -0.54 10.20 -1.50
N PRO A 307 -1.79 10.46 -1.09
CA PRO A 307 -2.72 9.40 -0.67
C PRO A 307 -2.92 8.30 -1.71
N LEU A 308 -2.99 8.69 -2.99
CA LEU A 308 -3.18 7.77 -4.12
C LEU A 308 -1.97 6.85 -4.32
N ALA A 309 -0.74 7.35 -4.15
CA ALA A 309 0.46 6.53 -4.22
C ALA A 309 0.46 5.46 -3.13
N LEU A 310 0.03 5.80 -1.91
CA LEU A 310 -0.09 4.81 -0.83
C LEU A 310 -1.12 3.71 -1.15
N SER A 311 -2.28 4.06 -1.72
CA SER A 311 -3.27 3.04 -2.09
C SER A 311 -2.72 2.09 -3.16
N ILE A 312 -1.99 2.63 -4.16
CA ILE A 312 -1.35 1.82 -5.20
C ILE A 312 -0.28 0.89 -4.61
N ILE A 313 0.57 1.38 -3.71
CA ILE A 313 1.63 0.56 -3.06
C ILE A 313 1.03 -0.55 -2.20
N ASN A 314 -0.08 -0.27 -1.52
CA ASN A 314 -0.84 -1.27 -0.76
C ASN A 314 -1.73 -2.17 -1.64
N LYS A 315 -1.70 -1.97 -2.97
CA LYS A 315 -2.54 -2.70 -3.95
C LYS A 315 -4.04 -2.57 -3.70
N ASP A 316 -4.45 -1.50 -3.03
CA ASP A 316 -5.84 -1.21 -2.69
C ASP A 316 -6.47 -0.33 -3.77
N GLN A 317 -7.10 -0.98 -4.74
CA GLN A 317 -7.74 -0.30 -5.88
C GLN A 317 -9.00 0.44 -5.46
N GLU A 318 -9.79 -0.10 -4.52
CA GLU A 318 -11.05 0.51 -4.11
C GLU A 318 -10.82 1.85 -3.42
N THR A 319 -9.87 1.90 -2.48
CA THR A 319 -9.47 3.16 -1.85
C THR A 319 -8.82 4.10 -2.86
N GLY A 320 -8.03 3.58 -3.81
CA GLY A 320 -7.46 4.40 -4.89
C GLY A 320 -8.52 5.08 -5.76
N ILE A 321 -9.56 4.34 -6.16
CA ILE A 321 -10.68 4.86 -6.96
C ILE A 321 -11.43 5.92 -6.15
N PHE A 322 -11.72 5.62 -4.88
CA PHE A 322 -12.37 6.56 -3.98
C PHE A 322 -11.55 7.85 -3.82
N LEU A 323 -10.23 7.76 -3.65
CA LEU A 323 -9.35 8.93 -3.54
C LEU A 323 -9.36 9.78 -4.82
N ILE A 324 -9.37 9.17 -6.01
CA ILE A 324 -9.52 9.90 -7.28
C ILE A 324 -10.85 10.65 -7.31
N GLU A 325 -11.94 10.01 -6.88
CA GLU A 325 -13.27 10.62 -6.82
C GLU A 325 -13.34 11.78 -5.82
N GLN A 326 -12.55 11.73 -4.74
CA GLN A 326 -12.38 12.84 -3.80
C GLN A 326 -11.41 13.93 -4.33
N GLY A 327 -10.78 13.74 -5.49
CA GLY A 327 -9.91 14.72 -6.13
C GLY A 327 -8.42 14.60 -5.79
N ALA A 328 -7.94 13.40 -5.50
CA ALA A 328 -6.51 13.13 -5.33
C ALA A 328 -5.68 13.53 -6.56
N ASN A 329 -4.45 14.00 -6.32
CA ASN A 329 -3.55 14.40 -7.40
C ASN A 329 -3.07 13.17 -8.21
N CYS A 330 -3.64 12.97 -9.39
CA CYS A 330 -3.29 11.85 -10.28
C CYS A 330 -1.95 12.03 -11.00
N ASN A 331 -1.46 13.27 -11.12
CA ASN A 331 -0.20 13.60 -11.80
C ASN A 331 1.04 13.52 -10.89
N PHE A 332 0.87 13.06 -9.65
CA PHE A 332 1.98 12.82 -8.74
C PHE A 332 2.94 11.75 -9.31
N VAL A 333 4.23 11.93 -9.06
CA VAL A 333 5.28 11.01 -9.50
C VAL A 333 6.00 10.50 -8.26
N LEU A 334 5.82 9.22 -7.96
CA LEU A 334 6.46 8.59 -6.81
C LEU A 334 7.91 8.23 -7.14
N VAL A 335 8.84 8.55 -6.23
CA VAL A 335 10.26 8.16 -6.36
C VAL A 335 10.53 6.97 -5.44
N LEU A 336 10.93 5.83 -6.01
CA LEU A 336 11.31 4.63 -5.27
C LEU A 336 12.71 4.20 -5.70
N LYS A 337 13.66 4.17 -4.77
CA LYS A 337 15.05 3.75 -5.02
C LYS A 337 15.66 4.45 -6.25
N GLY A 338 15.47 5.76 -6.37
CA GLY A 338 15.95 6.59 -7.49
C GLY A 338 15.14 6.49 -8.79
N LYS A 339 14.16 5.58 -8.87
CA LYS A 339 13.28 5.46 -10.05
C LYS A 339 11.95 6.19 -9.84
N ARG A 340 11.55 6.98 -10.83
CA ARG A 340 10.33 7.78 -10.85
C ARG A 340 9.18 7.03 -11.51
N TYR A 341 8.00 7.10 -10.91
CA TYR A 341 6.79 6.39 -11.31
C TYR A 341 5.58 7.34 -11.32
N PRO A 342 5.12 7.79 -12.50
CA PRO A 342 3.79 8.36 -12.66
C PRO A 342 2.71 7.38 -12.14
N MET A 343 1.60 7.90 -11.60
CA MET A 343 0.58 7.05 -10.95
C MET A 343 0.04 5.96 -11.88
N ILE A 344 -0.20 6.26 -13.16
CA ILE A 344 -0.67 5.25 -14.13
C ILE A 344 0.35 4.13 -14.34
N THR A 345 1.64 4.46 -14.41
CA THR A 345 2.71 3.48 -14.56
C THR A 345 2.88 2.65 -13.30
N LEU A 346 2.75 3.27 -12.12
CA LEU A 346 2.80 2.57 -10.84
C LEU A 346 1.62 1.59 -10.69
N ALA A 347 0.41 2.04 -11.03
CA ALA A 347 -0.79 1.20 -11.04
C ALA A 347 -0.65 0.04 -12.03
N ALA A 348 -0.10 0.27 -13.23
CA ALA A 348 0.18 -0.78 -14.21
C ALA A 348 1.23 -1.79 -13.71
N LYS A 349 2.29 -1.32 -13.03
CA LYS A 349 3.30 -2.20 -12.39
C LYS A 349 2.66 -3.17 -11.40
N TYR A 350 1.64 -2.74 -10.65
CA TYR A 350 0.91 -3.56 -9.68
C TYR A 350 -0.38 -4.19 -10.24
N GLN A 351 -0.63 -4.12 -11.56
CA GLN A 351 -1.78 -4.73 -12.24
C GLN A 351 -3.15 -4.23 -11.72
N LEU A 352 -3.24 -2.93 -11.42
CA LEU A 352 -4.43 -2.32 -10.82
C LEU A 352 -5.45 -1.83 -11.88
N PHE A 353 -6.03 -2.75 -12.66
CA PHE A 353 -6.79 -2.41 -13.88
C PHE A 353 -7.99 -1.49 -13.65
N SER A 354 -8.81 -1.74 -12.62
CA SER A 354 -9.98 -0.90 -12.32
C SER A 354 -9.56 0.52 -11.95
N LEU A 355 -8.47 0.65 -11.19
CA LEU A 355 -7.89 1.95 -10.87
C LEU A 355 -7.33 2.66 -12.11
N ILE A 356 -6.68 1.93 -13.02
CA ILE A 356 -6.14 2.50 -14.27
C ILE A 356 -7.26 3.09 -15.13
N ASN A 357 -8.40 2.41 -15.25
CA ASN A 357 -9.57 2.94 -15.95
C ASN A 357 -10.05 4.28 -15.37
N LYS A 358 -9.96 4.45 -14.05
CA LYS A 358 -10.30 5.71 -13.38
C LYS A 358 -9.21 6.78 -13.51
N LEU A 359 -7.95 6.38 -13.69
CA LEU A 359 -6.82 7.29 -13.86
C LEU A 359 -6.75 7.90 -15.25
N ILE A 360 -7.03 7.12 -16.31
CA ILE A 360 -6.88 7.52 -17.72
C ILE A 360 -7.43 8.93 -18.04
N PRO A 361 -8.63 9.34 -17.57
CA PRO A 361 -9.15 10.66 -17.85
C PRO A 361 -8.33 11.83 -17.28
N ASN A 362 -7.46 11.58 -16.31
CA ASN A 362 -6.77 12.60 -15.50
C ASN A 362 -5.25 12.66 -15.75
N VAL A 363 -4.70 11.77 -16.57
CA VAL A 363 -3.26 11.57 -16.75
C VAL A 363 -2.91 11.26 -18.21
N ASP A 364 -1.67 11.51 -18.61
CA ASP A 364 -1.15 11.02 -19.89
C ASP A 364 -0.96 9.49 -19.83
N ILE A 365 -1.70 8.77 -20.67
CA ILE A 365 -1.67 7.30 -20.75
C ILE A 365 -0.28 6.75 -21.15
N ASN A 366 0.51 7.53 -21.86
CA ASN A 366 1.83 7.14 -22.36
C ASN A 366 2.95 7.38 -21.35
N SER A 367 2.64 8.05 -20.22
CA SER A 367 3.61 8.43 -19.20
C SER A 367 4.48 7.23 -18.76
N PRO A 368 5.79 7.29 -19.00
CA PRO A 368 6.72 6.23 -18.65
C PRO A 368 7.30 6.41 -17.24
N SER A 369 7.75 5.31 -16.65
CA SER A 369 8.70 5.33 -15.53
C SER A 369 10.10 5.68 -16.03
N TYR A 370 10.90 6.37 -15.22
CA TYR A 370 12.22 6.84 -15.64
C TYR A 370 13.20 6.99 -14.48
N VAL A 371 14.48 7.02 -14.80
CA VAL A 371 15.56 7.39 -13.88
C VAL A 371 16.12 8.73 -14.36
N SER A 372 16.40 9.63 -13.43
CA SER A 372 16.89 10.97 -13.75
C SER A 372 18.37 11.03 -13.40
N SER A 373 19.21 11.42 -14.35
CA SER A 373 20.64 11.65 -14.09
C SER A 373 20.87 13.04 -13.44
N PRO A 374 22.04 13.28 -12.82
CA PRO A 374 22.42 14.60 -12.30
C PRO A 374 22.34 15.73 -13.34
N ASN A 375 22.47 15.41 -14.63
CA ASN A 375 22.41 16.37 -15.73
C ASN A 375 20.96 16.54 -16.27
N ASN A 376 19.94 16.13 -15.51
CA ASN A 376 18.52 16.16 -15.89
C ASN A 376 18.16 15.36 -17.16
N ILE A 377 19.01 14.40 -17.56
CA ILE A 377 18.70 13.50 -18.67
C ILE A 377 17.86 12.35 -18.12
N ASN A 378 16.62 12.24 -18.61
CA ASN A 378 15.70 11.18 -18.20
C ASN A 378 15.93 9.93 -19.05
N ARG A 379 16.31 8.84 -18.39
CA ARG A 379 16.32 7.50 -18.99
C ARG A 379 14.98 6.83 -18.74
N TYR A 380 14.09 6.96 -19.71
CA TYR A 380 12.77 6.35 -19.69
C TYR A 380 12.88 4.83 -19.83
N LYS A 381 12.01 4.10 -19.13
CA LYS A 381 12.08 2.64 -19.01
C LYS A 381 10.82 1.96 -19.52
N LYS A 382 9.70 2.11 -18.81
CA LYS A 382 8.46 1.35 -19.10
C LYS A 382 7.24 2.22 -18.84
N ASN A 383 6.29 2.26 -19.76
CA ASN A 383 4.95 2.83 -19.56
C ASN A 383 3.92 1.73 -19.27
N ALA A 384 2.64 2.09 -19.17
CA ALA A 384 1.56 1.15 -18.89
C ALA A 384 1.44 0.05 -19.96
N LEU A 385 1.63 0.40 -21.24
CA LEU A 385 1.56 -0.56 -22.36
C LEU A 385 2.65 -1.62 -22.24
N ILE A 386 3.90 -1.24 -21.95
CA ILE A 386 4.99 -2.21 -21.70
C ILE A 386 4.68 -3.13 -20.50
N TYR A 387 4.05 -2.63 -19.43
CA TYR A 387 3.65 -3.49 -18.31
C TYR A 387 2.58 -4.50 -18.70
N SER A 388 1.65 -4.15 -19.59
CA SER A 388 0.66 -5.12 -20.12
C SER A 388 1.35 -6.28 -20.86
N ILE A 389 2.39 -5.99 -21.64
CA ILE A 389 3.19 -6.99 -22.37
C ILE A 389 4.03 -7.83 -21.40
N LYS A 390 4.69 -7.19 -20.43
CA LYS A 390 5.49 -7.88 -19.41
C LYS A 390 4.69 -8.93 -18.66
N TYR A 391 3.41 -8.68 -18.39
CA TYR A 391 2.52 -9.60 -17.69
C TYR A 391 1.70 -10.48 -18.64
N SER A 392 1.98 -10.45 -19.94
CA SER A 392 1.24 -11.19 -20.99
C SER A 392 -0.28 -10.98 -20.93
N ASN A 393 -0.73 -9.78 -20.55
CA ASN A 393 -2.15 -9.49 -20.36
C ASN A 393 -2.72 -8.78 -21.60
N ILE A 394 -3.26 -9.57 -22.54
CA ILE A 394 -3.81 -9.05 -23.78
C ILE A 394 -5.06 -8.18 -23.59
N SER A 395 -5.91 -8.50 -22.61
CA SER A 395 -7.10 -7.70 -22.29
C SER A 395 -6.72 -6.31 -21.81
N PHE A 396 -5.68 -6.21 -20.97
CA PHE A 396 -5.16 -4.93 -20.50
C PHE A 396 -4.48 -4.15 -21.63
N CYS A 397 -3.72 -4.82 -22.50
CA CYS A 397 -3.14 -4.21 -23.71
C CYS A 397 -4.22 -3.61 -24.62
N LYS A 398 -5.27 -4.39 -24.94
CA LYS A 398 -6.45 -3.97 -25.71
C LYS A 398 -7.11 -2.73 -25.11
N MET A 399 -7.31 -2.74 -23.80
CA MET A 399 -7.91 -1.62 -23.06
C MET A 399 -7.07 -0.35 -23.19
N LEU A 400 -5.75 -0.43 -22.98
CA LEU A 400 -4.85 0.72 -23.10
C LEU A 400 -4.85 1.31 -24.52
N LEU A 401 -4.75 0.48 -25.54
CA LEU A 401 -4.77 0.92 -26.95
C LEU A 401 -6.09 1.58 -27.33
N LYS A 402 -7.22 1.01 -26.88
CA LYS A 402 -8.55 1.60 -27.07
C LYS A 402 -8.66 2.99 -26.43
N HIS A 403 -7.92 3.24 -25.35
CA HIS A 403 -7.86 4.52 -24.65
C HIS A 403 -6.74 5.46 -25.14
N GLY A 404 -6.10 5.15 -26.29
CA GLY A 404 -5.13 6.05 -26.93
C GLY A 404 -3.68 5.85 -26.50
N ALA A 405 -3.33 4.71 -25.89
CA ALA A 405 -1.92 4.36 -25.71
C ALA A 405 -1.23 4.24 -27.07
N ASP A 406 -0.07 4.87 -27.20
CA ASP A 406 0.74 4.87 -28.41
C ASP A 406 1.55 3.56 -28.51
N PRO A 407 1.27 2.70 -29.51
CA PRO A 407 1.99 1.45 -29.69
C PRO A 407 3.42 1.64 -30.22
N ASN A 408 3.80 2.86 -30.63
CA ASN A 408 5.12 3.24 -31.16
C ASN A 408 5.85 4.27 -30.28
N TYR A 409 5.48 4.38 -28.99
CA TYR A 409 6.01 5.42 -28.11
C TYR A 409 7.56 5.39 -28.02
N SER A 410 8.21 6.36 -28.66
CA SER A 410 9.64 6.34 -29.03
C SER A 410 10.62 6.60 -27.89
N LYS A 411 10.15 7.13 -26.76
CA LYS A 411 11.04 7.50 -25.64
C LYS A 411 11.48 6.31 -24.81
N LEU A 412 10.90 5.12 -25.00
CA LEU A 412 11.15 3.96 -24.15
C LEU A 412 12.51 3.34 -24.43
N GLU A 413 13.00 2.56 -23.48
CA GLU A 413 14.18 1.70 -23.68
C GLU A 413 13.96 0.63 -24.75
N TYR A 414 12.70 0.17 -24.90
CA TYR A 414 12.27 -0.70 -25.99
C TYR A 414 10.89 -0.25 -26.45
N SER A 415 10.64 -0.18 -27.76
CA SER A 415 9.27 -0.07 -28.25
C SER A 415 8.41 -1.25 -27.78
N PRO A 416 7.08 -1.09 -27.71
CA PRO A 416 6.16 -2.18 -27.40
C PRO A 416 6.41 -3.45 -28.22
N LEU A 417 6.66 -3.31 -29.53
CA LEU A 417 6.92 -4.44 -30.43
C LEU A 417 8.26 -5.13 -30.12
N CYS A 418 9.34 -4.36 -29.94
CA CYS A 418 10.63 -4.86 -29.48
C CYS A 418 10.52 -5.58 -28.13
N TYR A 419 9.71 -5.04 -27.21
CA TYR A 419 9.50 -5.65 -25.90
C TYR A 419 8.74 -6.98 -25.99
N CYS A 420 7.80 -7.16 -26.93
CA CYS A 420 7.18 -8.46 -27.21
C CYS A 420 8.22 -9.49 -27.65
N CYS A 421 9.16 -9.12 -28.52
CA CYS A 421 10.28 -9.99 -28.91
C CYS A 421 11.16 -10.38 -27.72
N LYS A 422 11.43 -9.41 -26.84
CA LYS A 422 12.23 -9.63 -25.63
C LYS A 422 11.61 -10.65 -24.67
N VAL A 423 10.27 -10.67 -24.56
CA VAL A 423 9.54 -11.65 -23.73
C VAL A 423 9.01 -12.85 -24.52
N SER A 424 9.32 -12.95 -25.81
CA SER A 424 8.86 -14.01 -26.72
C SER A 424 7.33 -14.19 -26.75
N ASN A 425 6.56 -13.09 -26.72
CA ASN A 425 5.09 -13.13 -26.71
C ASN A 425 4.51 -12.92 -28.12
N PHE A 426 4.25 -14.03 -28.82
CA PHE A 426 3.70 -14.07 -30.18
C PHE A 426 2.30 -13.45 -30.31
N GLU A 427 1.42 -13.73 -29.34
CA GLU A 427 0.02 -13.27 -29.40
C GLU A 427 -0.06 -11.75 -29.31
N LEU A 428 0.63 -11.16 -28.33
CA LEU A 428 0.69 -9.71 -28.16
C LEU A 428 1.47 -9.04 -29.29
N PHE A 429 2.50 -9.68 -29.83
CA PHE A 429 3.20 -9.19 -31.01
C PHE A 429 2.27 -9.08 -32.20
N ASN A 430 1.58 -10.17 -32.56
CA ASN A 430 0.62 -10.18 -33.68
C ASN A 430 -0.51 -9.18 -33.47
N TYR A 431 -0.95 -8.98 -32.21
CA TYR A 431 -1.97 -7.99 -31.91
C TYR A 431 -1.45 -6.56 -32.08
N LEU A 432 -0.27 -6.23 -31.55
CA LEU A 432 0.33 -4.89 -31.67
C LEU A 432 0.75 -4.57 -33.11
N PHE A 433 1.26 -5.56 -33.85
CA PHE A 433 1.68 -5.40 -35.24
C PHE A 433 0.58 -4.82 -36.14
N LYS A 434 -0.70 -5.17 -35.87
CA LYS A 434 -1.87 -4.60 -36.56
C LYS A 434 -2.02 -3.08 -36.41
N PHE A 435 -1.43 -2.51 -35.36
CA PHE A 435 -1.47 -1.07 -35.08
C PHE A 435 -0.15 -0.37 -35.43
N THR A 436 0.99 -1.07 -35.38
CA THR A 436 2.32 -0.47 -35.63
C THR A 436 2.77 -0.57 -37.08
N GLY A 437 2.38 -1.63 -37.80
CA GLY A 437 2.96 -1.99 -39.10
C GLY A 437 4.41 -2.46 -38.99
N LEU A 438 5.12 -2.40 -40.12
CA LEU A 438 6.55 -2.71 -40.22
C LEU A 438 7.36 -1.59 -39.58
N PHE A 439 7.87 -1.84 -38.38
CA PHE A 439 8.71 -0.92 -37.61
C PHE A 439 10.18 -1.36 -37.68
N PRO A 440 11.11 -0.51 -38.15
CA PRO A 440 12.52 -0.91 -38.36
C PRO A 440 13.30 -1.09 -37.06
N GLY A 441 12.84 -0.51 -35.94
CA GLY A 441 13.49 -0.64 -34.65
C GLY A 441 13.62 0.68 -33.89
N ASP A 442 14.07 0.57 -32.64
CA ASP A 442 14.29 1.65 -31.70
C ASP A 442 15.55 2.44 -32.10
N LEU A 443 15.44 3.77 -32.15
CA LEU A 443 16.50 4.67 -32.61
C LEU A 443 17.31 5.25 -31.45
N ASP A 444 18.61 5.47 -31.63
CA ASP A 444 19.44 6.29 -30.75
C ASP A 444 19.31 7.79 -31.04
N GLU A 445 20.11 8.60 -30.32
CA GLU A 445 20.17 10.05 -30.49
C GLU A 445 20.70 10.51 -31.87
N ASN A 446 21.39 9.63 -32.59
CA ASN A 446 21.92 9.87 -33.94
C ASN A 446 20.96 9.34 -35.02
N GLY A 447 19.80 8.79 -34.65
CA GLY A 447 18.83 8.20 -35.57
C GLY A 447 19.22 6.81 -36.08
N LYS A 448 20.17 6.13 -35.44
CA LYS A 448 20.59 4.77 -35.77
C LYS A 448 19.78 3.74 -35.01
N ILE A 449 19.52 2.59 -35.63
CA ILE A 449 18.72 1.53 -35.02
C ILE A 449 19.58 0.79 -33.99
N THR A 450 19.21 0.86 -32.72
CA THR A 450 19.90 0.15 -31.63
C THR A 450 19.29 -1.22 -31.36
N HIS A 451 17.96 -1.30 -31.44
CA HIS A 451 17.22 -2.53 -31.18
C HIS A 451 16.11 -2.69 -32.21
N SER A 452 16.16 -3.74 -33.01
CA SER A 452 15.05 -4.10 -33.89
C SER A 452 14.30 -5.31 -33.33
N PRO A 453 13.03 -5.51 -33.72
CA PRO A 453 12.32 -6.74 -33.40
C PRO A 453 13.11 -8.00 -33.78
N LEU A 454 13.77 -7.98 -34.95
CA LEU A 454 14.57 -9.10 -35.45
C LEU A 454 15.88 -9.28 -34.67
N SER A 455 16.60 -8.19 -34.35
CA SER A 455 17.87 -8.28 -33.61
C SER A 455 17.69 -8.82 -32.19
N ILE A 456 16.59 -8.45 -31.52
CA ILE A 456 16.24 -8.99 -30.20
C ILE A 456 15.98 -10.50 -30.29
N CYS A 457 15.27 -10.97 -31.31
CA CYS A 457 15.01 -12.40 -31.49
C CYS A 457 16.26 -13.19 -31.83
N ILE A 458 17.17 -12.63 -32.63
CA ILE A 458 18.49 -13.21 -32.92
C ILE A 458 19.29 -13.40 -31.64
N LYS A 459 19.44 -12.32 -30.85
CA LYS A 459 20.15 -12.34 -29.56
C LYS A 459 19.57 -13.36 -28.58
N ASN A 460 18.25 -13.55 -28.61
CA ASN A 460 17.55 -14.52 -27.76
C ASN A 460 17.53 -15.95 -28.33
N GLY A 461 18.00 -16.16 -29.56
CA GLY A 461 17.93 -17.46 -30.24
C GLY A 461 16.50 -17.93 -30.58
N ASN A 462 15.52 -17.01 -30.66
CA ASN A 462 14.11 -17.39 -30.85
C ASN A 462 13.76 -17.58 -32.34
N VAL A 463 14.03 -18.77 -32.85
CA VAL A 463 13.82 -19.17 -34.25
C VAL A 463 12.38 -18.93 -34.74
N GLU A 464 11.38 -19.31 -33.95
CA GLU A 464 9.98 -19.21 -34.38
C GLU A 464 9.53 -17.75 -34.50
N MET A 465 9.99 -16.88 -33.60
CA MET A 465 9.71 -15.45 -33.68
C MET A 465 10.44 -14.79 -34.86
N ILE A 466 11.67 -15.25 -35.17
CA ILE A 466 12.42 -14.83 -36.36
C ILE A 466 11.64 -15.18 -37.64
N LYS A 467 11.15 -16.43 -37.76
CA LYS A 467 10.32 -16.85 -38.89
C LYS A 467 9.09 -15.96 -39.03
N LEU A 468 8.35 -15.74 -37.93
CA LEU A 468 7.18 -14.86 -37.92
C LEU A 468 7.51 -13.44 -38.42
N ILE A 469 8.56 -12.81 -37.89
CA ILE A 469 8.96 -11.44 -38.26
C ILE A 469 9.36 -11.35 -39.75
N LEU A 470 10.10 -12.34 -40.26
CA LEU A 470 10.52 -12.40 -41.66
C LEU A 470 9.36 -12.73 -42.61
N ASP A 471 8.38 -13.53 -42.17
CA ASP A 471 7.17 -13.82 -42.93
C ASP A 471 6.22 -12.63 -43.00
N LEU A 472 6.26 -11.74 -41.99
CA LEU A 472 5.56 -10.45 -42.00
C LEU A 472 6.24 -9.39 -42.90
N GLY A 473 7.37 -9.71 -43.54
CA GLY A 473 8.03 -8.84 -44.53
C GLY A 473 9.09 -7.91 -43.96
N TYR A 474 9.58 -8.15 -42.75
CA TYR A 474 10.70 -7.39 -42.19
C TYR A 474 11.97 -7.58 -43.02
N ASP A 475 12.67 -6.49 -43.38
CA ASP A 475 13.89 -6.53 -44.18
C ASP A 475 15.13 -6.83 -43.30
N PRO A 476 15.75 -8.02 -43.42
CA PRO A 476 16.95 -8.37 -42.65
C PRO A 476 18.21 -7.60 -43.08
N SER A 477 18.20 -6.88 -44.20
CA SER A 477 19.34 -6.07 -44.65
C SER A 477 19.49 -4.74 -43.89
N ILE A 478 18.48 -4.35 -43.11
CA ILE A 478 18.52 -3.15 -42.26
C ILE A 478 19.72 -3.23 -41.31
N SER A 479 20.52 -2.16 -41.30
CA SER A 479 21.66 -2.03 -40.41
C SER A 479 21.23 -1.68 -38.98
N ILE A 480 21.87 -2.30 -38.00
CA ILE A 480 21.70 -2.06 -36.58
C ILE A 480 23.05 -1.75 -35.94
N VAL A 481 23.05 -0.97 -34.87
CA VAL A 481 24.24 -0.68 -34.06
C VAL A 481 24.55 -1.89 -33.18
N ASN A 482 25.75 -2.43 -33.30
CA ASN A 482 26.24 -3.48 -32.43
C ASN A 482 26.57 -2.90 -31.04
N GLU A 483 25.98 -3.48 -29.99
CA GLU A 483 26.20 -3.05 -28.61
C GLU A 483 27.67 -3.18 -28.15
N ALA A 484 28.48 -4.02 -28.80
CA ALA A 484 29.84 -4.32 -28.37
C ALA A 484 30.91 -3.33 -28.86
N ASP A 485 30.77 -2.83 -30.09
CA ASP A 485 31.78 -2.01 -30.77
C ASP A 485 31.21 -0.78 -31.50
N GLU A 486 29.90 -0.52 -31.35
CA GLU A 486 29.16 0.61 -31.94
C GLU A 486 29.19 0.66 -33.48
N ASN A 487 29.61 -0.43 -34.14
CA ASN A 487 29.60 -0.53 -35.59
C ASN A 487 28.20 -0.89 -36.11
N GLU A 488 27.88 -0.40 -37.31
CA GLU A 488 26.64 -0.74 -38.00
C GLU A 488 26.82 -2.04 -38.80
N ILE A 489 25.98 -3.03 -38.50
CA ILE A 489 26.00 -4.34 -39.13
C ILE A 489 24.58 -4.78 -39.50
N ASP A 490 24.43 -5.60 -40.54
CA ASP A 490 23.12 -6.16 -40.89
C ASP A 490 22.73 -7.32 -39.96
N HIS A 491 21.50 -7.82 -40.08
CA HIS A 491 21.00 -8.89 -39.20
C HIS A 491 21.70 -10.24 -39.43
N LEU A 492 22.28 -10.49 -40.61
CA LEU A 492 23.03 -11.70 -40.91
C LEU A 492 24.41 -11.68 -40.25
N GLN A 493 25.10 -10.55 -40.31
CA GLN A 493 26.34 -10.28 -39.60
C GLN A 493 26.12 -10.37 -38.09
N TYR A 494 25.02 -9.79 -37.59
CA TYR A 494 24.66 -9.90 -36.17
C TYR A 494 24.39 -11.34 -35.75
N ALA A 495 23.65 -12.12 -36.55
CA ALA A 495 23.39 -13.53 -36.28
C ALA A 495 24.66 -14.40 -36.23
N LYS A 496 25.67 -14.08 -37.05
CA LYS A 496 26.96 -14.78 -37.05
C LYS A 496 27.71 -14.62 -35.72
N LEU A 497 27.51 -13.53 -34.98
CA LEU A 497 28.14 -13.32 -33.67
C LEU A 497 27.67 -14.32 -32.61
N PHE A 498 26.49 -14.93 -32.78
CA PHE A 498 25.90 -15.89 -31.84
C PHE A 498 26.08 -17.35 -32.27
N GLU A 499 26.74 -17.61 -33.41
CA GLU A 499 27.06 -18.95 -33.94
C GLU A 499 25.85 -19.89 -34.09
N ASN A 500 24.63 -19.36 -34.21
CA ASN A 500 23.43 -20.16 -34.39
C ASN A 500 23.18 -20.44 -35.89
N GLN A 501 23.60 -21.62 -36.34
CA GLN A 501 23.56 -21.99 -37.76
C GLN A 501 22.15 -22.03 -38.35
N GLU A 502 21.13 -22.40 -37.56
CA GLU A 502 19.74 -22.40 -38.02
C GLU A 502 19.27 -20.97 -38.35
N ILE A 503 19.54 -20.02 -37.44
CA ILE A 503 19.18 -18.61 -37.62
C ILE A 503 19.93 -18.01 -38.81
N ILE A 504 21.23 -18.28 -38.93
CA ILE A 504 22.06 -17.81 -40.05
C ILE A 504 21.48 -18.30 -41.38
N ASN A 505 21.10 -19.58 -41.46
CA ASN A 505 20.50 -20.15 -42.67
C ASN A 505 19.16 -19.50 -43.01
N ILE A 506 18.27 -19.30 -42.02
CA ILE A 506 16.96 -18.66 -42.22
C ILE A 506 17.11 -17.24 -42.76
N ILE A 507 17.98 -16.43 -42.14
CA ILE A 507 18.19 -15.03 -42.54
C ILE A 507 18.85 -14.97 -43.92
N SER A 508 19.87 -15.79 -44.18
CA SER A 508 20.56 -15.85 -45.47
C SER A 508 19.60 -16.20 -46.61
N GLN A 509 18.71 -17.18 -46.41
CA GLN A 509 17.71 -17.56 -47.42
C GLN A 509 16.76 -16.39 -47.71
N LYS A 510 16.25 -15.70 -46.68
CA LYS A 510 15.35 -14.56 -46.85
C LYS A 510 16.05 -13.36 -47.52
N MET A 511 17.31 -13.08 -47.18
CA MET A 511 18.11 -12.05 -47.86
C MET A 511 18.35 -12.38 -49.33
N GLU A 512 18.64 -13.64 -49.67
CA GLU A 512 18.83 -14.06 -51.06
C GLU A 512 17.53 -13.90 -51.87
N ILE A 513 16.37 -14.24 -51.29
CA ILE A 513 15.06 -14.01 -51.90
C ILE A 513 14.79 -12.52 -52.12
N ALA A 514 15.09 -11.66 -51.13
CA ALA A 514 14.95 -10.21 -51.25
C ALA A 514 15.87 -9.64 -52.35
N THR A 515 17.12 -10.09 -52.41
CA THR A 515 18.10 -9.68 -53.42
C THR A 515 17.72 -10.17 -54.83
N LYS A 516 17.20 -11.40 -54.95
CA LYS A 516 16.66 -11.95 -56.21
C LYS A 516 15.44 -11.18 -56.68
N ARG A 517 14.52 -10.81 -55.79
CA ARG A 517 13.40 -9.92 -56.13
C ARG A 517 13.93 -8.59 -56.67
N ASN A 518 14.85 -7.93 -55.97
CA ASN A 518 15.39 -6.63 -56.39
C ASN A 518 16.20 -6.69 -57.70
N SER A 519 16.85 -7.82 -58.01
CA SER A 519 17.61 -8.01 -59.26
C SER A 519 16.78 -8.52 -60.44
N PHE A 520 15.60 -9.11 -60.19
CA PHE A 520 14.65 -9.50 -61.24
C PHE A 520 13.98 -8.28 -61.88
N PHE A 521 13.92 -7.15 -61.17
CA PHE A 521 13.38 -5.90 -61.69
C PHE A 521 14.52 -4.95 -62.09
N LYS A 522 14.68 -4.66 -63.39
CA LYS A 522 15.88 -4.01 -63.94
C LYS A 522 15.79 -2.49 -64.13
N ASP A 523 14.60 -1.92 -64.28
CA ASP A 523 14.42 -0.48 -64.53
C ASP A 523 13.26 0.07 -63.69
N SER A 524 13.50 1.20 -63.03
CA SER A 524 12.46 1.95 -62.32
C SER A 524 11.74 2.89 -63.29
N ARG A 525 10.41 2.77 -63.39
CA ARG A 525 9.54 3.79 -63.99
C ARG A 525 8.69 4.43 -62.89
N GLU A 526 8.69 5.76 -62.85
CA GLU A 526 7.79 6.53 -61.99
C GLU A 526 6.52 6.89 -62.77
N GLU A 527 5.36 6.49 -62.26
CA GLU A 527 4.07 6.90 -62.80
C GLU A 527 3.20 7.54 -61.70
N TYR A 528 2.54 8.64 -62.05
CA TYR A 528 1.76 9.46 -61.13
C TYR A 528 0.27 9.19 -61.34
N PHE A 529 -0.45 8.83 -60.27
CA PHE A 529 -1.88 8.54 -60.33
C PHE A 529 -2.66 9.36 -59.31
N THR A 530 -3.86 9.78 -59.70
CA THR A 530 -4.80 10.48 -58.83
C THR A 530 -5.96 9.55 -58.48
N GLN A 531 -6.68 9.83 -57.38
CA GLN A 531 -7.79 8.98 -56.92
C GLN A 531 -8.84 8.68 -58.01
N HIS A 532 -8.97 9.51 -59.04
CA HIS A 532 -9.90 9.28 -60.15
C HIS A 532 -9.38 8.31 -61.24
N SER A 533 -8.06 8.13 -61.39
CA SER A 533 -7.50 7.24 -62.43
C SER A 533 -7.55 5.77 -62.04
N ILE A 534 -7.46 5.45 -60.74
CA ILE A 534 -7.56 4.05 -60.24
C ILE A 534 -8.97 3.49 -60.49
N PHE A 535 -10.01 4.35 -60.43
CA PHE A 535 -11.40 3.92 -60.56
C PHE A 535 -12.02 4.16 -61.94
N LYS A 536 -11.30 4.73 -62.90
CA LYS A 536 -11.90 5.21 -64.15
C LYS A 536 -11.02 5.05 -65.39
N ASP A 537 -10.43 3.87 -65.58
CA ASP A 537 -9.60 3.47 -66.74
C ASP A 537 -8.07 3.53 -66.53
N ALA A 538 -7.57 3.10 -65.37
CA ALA A 538 -6.21 2.59 -65.33
C ALA A 538 -6.19 1.28 -66.15
N ASN A 539 -5.54 1.30 -67.31
CA ASN A 539 -5.32 0.11 -68.12
C ASN A 539 -4.51 -0.90 -67.30
N GLU A 540 -5.20 -1.75 -66.54
CA GLU A 540 -4.66 -2.85 -65.74
C GLU A 540 -3.71 -3.72 -66.59
N SER A 541 -4.03 -3.85 -67.89
CA SER A 541 -3.17 -4.44 -68.92
C SER A 541 -1.78 -3.81 -69.00
N GLN A 542 -1.66 -2.48 -69.01
CA GLN A 542 -0.36 -1.81 -69.18
C GLN A 542 0.55 -1.96 -67.95
N LEU A 543 -0.02 -1.94 -66.75
CA LEU A 543 0.69 -2.22 -65.49
C LEU A 543 1.13 -3.68 -65.41
N LEU A 544 0.23 -4.61 -65.73
CA LEU A 544 0.55 -6.05 -65.80
C LEU A 544 1.59 -6.33 -66.89
N ASP A 545 1.54 -5.67 -68.03
CA ASP A 545 2.52 -5.84 -69.11
C ASP A 545 3.88 -5.25 -68.73
N ALA A 546 3.93 -4.14 -67.97
CA ALA A 546 5.17 -3.58 -67.42
C ALA A 546 5.79 -4.46 -66.31
N VAL A 547 4.96 -5.03 -65.43
CA VAL A 547 5.39 -6.01 -64.43
C VAL A 547 5.86 -7.31 -65.11
N ARG A 548 5.13 -7.80 -66.11
CA ARG A 548 5.52 -8.98 -66.93
C ARG A 548 6.79 -8.74 -67.73
N ALA A 549 7.09 -7.48 -68.08
CA ALA A 549 8.34 -7.08 -68.71
C ALA A 549 9.51 -6.88 -67.72
N GLY A 550 9.29 -7.05 -66.40
CA GLY A 550 10.33 -6.99 -65.39
C GLY A 550 10.69 -5.57 -64.91
N CYS A 551 9.77 -4.61 -64.95
CA CYS A 551 9.98 -3.24 -64.44
C CYS A 551 9.56 -3.10 -62.96
N VAL A 552 10.25 -2.23 -62.20
CA VAL A 552 9.74 -1.68 -60.94
C VAL A 552 8.83 -0.49 -61.27
N VAL A 553 7.55 -0.58 -60.91
CA VAL A 553 6.62 0.55 -61.05
C VAL A 553 6.51 1.27 -59.71
N ARG A 554 7.06 2.49 -59.63
CA ARG A 554 6.81 3.39 -58.50
C ARG A 554 5.54 4.17 -58.76
N VAL A 555 4.53 3.96 -57.92
CA VAL A 555 3.21 4.58 -58.04
C VAL A 555 3.09 5.68 -56.98
N ASN A 556 3.09 6.94 -57.41
CA ASN A 556 2.80 8.07 -56.52
C ASN A 556 1.29 8.27 -56.41
N ILE A 557 0.70 7.95 -55.25
CA ILE A 557 -0.74 8.03 -55.00
C ILE A 557 -1.04 9.17 -54.02
N LYS A 558 -1.95 10.07 -54.39
CA LYS A 558 -2.50 11.11 -53.49
C LYS A 558 -3.73 10.54 -52.76
N ILE A 559 -3.67 10.36 -51.42
CA ILE A 559 -4.60 9.51 -50.65
C ILE A 559 -5.41 10.26 -49.57
N PHE A 560 -6.71 9.93 -49.45
CA PHE A 560 -7.61 10.08 -48.28
C PHE A 560 -8.52 8.82 -48.17
N PRO A 561 -9.25 8.53 -47.06
CA PRO A 561 -8.89 7.75 -45.84
C PRO A 561 -8.84 6.19 -45.97
N ARG A 562 -8.69 5.49 -44.81
CA ARG A 562 -8.02 4.18 -44.55
C ARG A 562 -8.55 2.85 -45.14
N SER A 563 -9.85 2.66 -45.45
CA SER A 563 -10.36 1.33 -45.84
C SER A 563 -9.90 0.90 -47.24
N ASP A 564 -9.86 1.87 -48.14
CA ASP A 564 -9.66 1.63 -49.56
C ASP A 564 -8.16 1.46 -49.89
N ILE A 565 -7.30 1.93 -48.96
CA ILE A 565 -5.84 1.74 -48.98
C ILE A 565 -5.49 0.25 -48.89
N ILE A 566 -6.15 -0.49 -47.99
CA ILE A 566 -5.83 -1.91 -47.75
C ILE A 566 -6.24 -2.76 -48.94
N GLU A 567 -7.39 -2.46 -49.56
CA GLU A 567 -7.83 -3.19 -50.75
C GLU A 567 -6.94 -2.91 -51.97
N ALA A 568 -6.58 -1.64 -52.20
CA ALA A 568 -5.65 -1.26 -53.26
C ALA A 568 -4.25 -1.86 -53.02
N PHE A 569 -3.76 -1.83 -51.78
CA PHE A 569 -2.48 -2.41 -51.38
C PHE A 569 -2.44 -3.93 -51.63
N ASN A 570 -3.48 -4.66 -51.23
CA ASN A 570 -3.55 -6.10 -51.43
C ASN A 570 -3.56 -6.47 -52.93
N LYS A 571 -4.34 -5.76 -53.76
CA LYS A 571 -4.37 -6.00 -55.21
C LYS A 571 -3.03 -5.71 -55.90
N LEU A 572 -2.31 -4.67 -55.46
CA LEU A 572 -1.00 -4.30 -56.02
C LEU A 572 0.15 -5.19 -55.53
N MET A 573 0.05 -5.69 -54.29
CA MET A 573 0.99 -6.68 -53.73
C MET A 573 0.85 -8.05 -54.40
N ASP A 574 -0.39 -8.49 -54.70
CA ASP A 574 -0.65 -9.71 -55.47
C ASP A 574 -0.09 -9.60 -56.90
N ALA A 575 -0.02 -8.39 -57.45
CA ALA A 575 0.60 -8.09 -58.73
C ALA A 575 2.13 -7.85 -58.65
N GLY A 576 2.75 -7.88 -57.46
CA GLY A 576 4.21 -7.75 -57.30
C GLY A 576 4.79 -6.34 -57.45
N VAL A 577 4.00 -5.28 -57.22
CA VAL A 577 4.42 -3.88 -57.33
C VAL A 577 5.03 -3.36 -56.01
N ILE A 578 6.14 -2.60 -56.09
CA ILE A 578 6.75 -1.91 -54.93
C ILE A 578 6.10 -0.54 -54.75
N LEU A 579 5.43 -0.31 -53.62
CA LEU A 579 4.73 0.95 -53.32
C LEU A 579 5.55 1.85 -52.39
N GLU A 580 5.81 3.09 -52.81
CA GLU A 580 6.22 4.18 -51.93
C GLU A 580 5.02 5.10 -51.68
N LEU A 581 4.53 5.14 -50.44
CA LEU A 581 3.40 5.98 -50.04
C LEU A 581 3.92 7.29 -49.47
N HIS A 582 3.86 8.37 -50.26
CA HIS A 582 4.13 9.70 -49.75
C HIS A 582 2.86 10.36 -49.23
N ASN A 583 2.83 10.62 -47.92
CA ASN A 583 1.87 11.54 -47.32
C ASN A 583 2.32 12.96 -47.68
N LEU A 584 1.69 13.57 -48.69
CA LEU A 584 1.79 15.01 -48.92
C LEU A 584 0.58 15.68 -48.26
N GLU A 585 0.82 16.06 -47.00
CA GLU A 585 0.00 16.83 -46.04
C GLU A 585 -1.37 16.26 -45.64
#